data_AF-A0A1Y2TDS1-F1
#
_entry.id   AF-A0A1Y2TDS1-F1
#
_cell.length_a   1.000
_cell.length_b   1.000
_cell.length_c   1.000
_cell.angle_alpha   90.00
_cell.angle_beta   90.00
_cell.angle_gamma   90.00
#
_symmetry.space_group_name_H-M   'P 1'
#
loop_
_entity.id
_entity.type
_entity.pdbx_description
1 polymer ?
#
loop_
_entity_poly.entity_id
_entity_poly.type
_entity_poly.pdbx_seq_one_letter_code
_entity_poly.pdbx_strand_id
1 'polypeptide(L)'
;MIYKITSCECDISWIKPATPNAFAAAFKWVLLARKPFQPRVFDLILDFDKSKANAVKLLFRRGKLGWWLRLVCLVWLFIALAAQVGTALIGLAYSVVPLSIYSSDFPRFHGRGITSIFTQIGSYSLTVGNVSFPTEPENTPYNLTVQRSNAFAYGIGAINSPIYEATGPDAFSFHTTAYGKELEAYFSAIANYPSWSQHTPWNAIGRGVMNYARCVGVDASMRDSSSFLDTTAITFEGYNGTQTFTITKAPLDYATYISDTNSSCGARCTQVYVIIAANRTTDLFICNSTVSIMYDWFTKDSILNGSLSMPDPQARILAGAIGWGDIEVDDSLSAPGRFQASSFPYGSYWASPYSTPSNGSVGNGFVAHFTAATIEVMGQYGLFEEFPNITIPGVASELDVKWMYSDLILSLIPAFQGLLALSCIYVLYRSQVPIHDDSPLAMGTLLTPVVAHIPAGTLQSGSKMAKDMKFDIVYMPEGGRSSNKVKVASPDEWGGKKAFREWS
;
A
#
# COMPACT_ATOMS: atom_id res chain seq x y z
N MET A 1 20.62 3.06 1.09
CA MET A 1 20.46 4.39 0.46
C MET A 1 18.99 4.51 0.09
N ILE A 2 18.16 5.01 1.02
CA ILE A 2 16.69 5.03 0.86
C ILE A 2 16.33 6.30 0.12
N TYR A 3 15.96 6.18 -1.14
CA TYR A 3 15.47 7.31 -1.92
C TYR A 3 14.11 7.71 -1.37
N LYS A 4 14.06 8.89 -0.73
CA LYS A 4 12.81 9.60 -0.47
C LYS A 4 12.25 10.00 -1.84
N ILE A 5 11.38 9.16 -2.41
CA ILE A 5 10.60 9.53 -3.59
C ILE A 5 9.49 10.46 -3.10
N THR A 6 9.86 11.70 -2.77
CA THR A 6 8.93 12.81 -2.90
C THR A 6 8.46 12.77 -4.35
N SER A 7 7.15 12.66 -4.55
CA SER A 7 6.47 12.83 -5.84
C SER A 7 7.05 14.04 -6.56
N CYS A 8 8.11 13.82 -7.32
CA CYS A 8 8.51 14.73 -8.37
C CYS A 8 7.46 14.50 -9.43
N GLU A 9 6.53 15.43 -9.55
CA GLU A 9 6.06 15.84 -10.87
C GLU A 9 7.31 16.25 -11.65
N CYS A 10 8.05 15.25 -12.14
CA CYS A 10 8.95 15.45 -13.25
C CYS A 10 8.02 15.79 -14.41
N ASP A 11 7.82 17.09 -14.59
CA ASP A 11 7.26 17.65 -15.79
C ASP A 11 8.27 17.34 -16.91
N ILE A 12 8.18 16.12 -17.46
CA ILE A 12 8.91 15.63 -18.64
C ILE A 12 8.31 16.35 -19.86
N SER A 13 8.23 17.68 -19.81
CA SER A 13 7.74 18.53 -20.88
C SER A 13 8.84 18.82 -21.92
N TRP A 14 10.12 18.65 -21.54
CA TRP A 14 11.28 18.89 -22.40
C TRP A 14 11.76 17.68 -23.20
N ILE A 15 11.40 16.47 -22.76
CA ILE A 15 11.49 15.27 -23.59
C ILE A 15 10.06 14.93 -24.00
N LYS A 16 9.45 15.74 -24.87
CA LYS A 16 8.40 15.18 -25.72
C LYS A 16 9.13 14.31 -26.72
N PRO A 17 9.19 12.96 -26.56
CA PRO A 17 9.67 12.11 -27.62
C PRO A 17 8.89 12.55 -28.86
N ALA A 18 9.60 12.85 -29.95
CA ALA A 18 8.97 13.28 -31.19
C ALA A 18 7.80 12.34 -31.44
N THR A 19 6.58 12.86 -31.26
CA THR A 19 5.42 11.98 -31.20
C THR A 19 5.38 11.23 -32.52
N PRO A 20 4.92 9.97 -32.55
CA PRO A 20 4.76 9.26 -33.82
C PRO A 20 4.00 10.13 -34.86
N ASN A 21 3.12 11.02 -34.41
CA ASN A 21 2.46 11.99 -35.28
C ASN A 21 3.42 12.99 -35.96
N ALA A 22 4.47 13.46 -35.27
CA ALA A 22 5.48 14.33 -35.86
C ALA A 22 6.31 13.60 -36.93
N PHE A 23 6.66 12.34 -36.68
CA PHE A 23 7.31 11.49 -37.69
C PHE A 23 6.40 11.24 -38.90
N ALA A 24 5.13 10.92 -38.66
CA ALA A 24 4.12 10.79 -39.71
C ALA A 24 3.98 12.09 -40.53
N ALA A 25 4.03 13.25 -39.89
CA ALA A 25 3.95 14.55 -40.53
C ALA A 25 5.17 14.88 -41.40
N ALA A 26 6.37 14.38 -41.05
CA ALA A 26 7.53 14.49 -41.93
C ALA A 26 7.46 13.47 -43.08
N PHE A 27 7.08 12.23 -42.76
CA PHE A 27 7.05 11.12 -43.70
C PHE A 27 6.02 11.30 -44.82
N LYS A 28 4.87 11.94 -44.54
CA LYS A 28 3.87 12.23 -45.57
C LYS A 28 4.44 13.06 -46.72
N TRP A 29 5.30 14.04 -46.44
CA TRP A 29 5.93 14.87 -47.47
C TRP A 29 6.92 14.06 -48.31
N VAL A 30 7.65 13.13 -47.68
CA VAL A 30 8.55 12.20 -48.39
C VAL A 30 7.78 11.31 -49.35
N LEU A 31 6.62 10.79 -48.92
CA LEU A 31 5.76 9.98 -49.77
C LEU A 31 5.24 10.78 -50.96
N LEU A 32 4.70 11.97 -50.69
CA LEU A 32 4.12 12.85 -51.70
C LEU A 32 5.14 13.29 -52.76
N ALA A 33 6.41 13.47 -52.38
CA ALA A 33 7.47 13.87 -53.30
C ALA A 33 7.88 12.77 -54.30
N ARG A 34 7.55 11.50 -54.05
CA ARG A 34 8.07 10.38 -54.86
C ARG A 34 7.21 9.97 -56.05
N LYS A 35 5.89 10.15 -55.99
CA LYS A 35 4.98 9.75 -57.08
C LYS A 35 3.75 10.67 -57.16
N PRO A 36 3.23 10.93 -58.37
CA PRO A 36 1.93 11.55 -58.51
C PRO A 36 0.84 10.59 -58.02
N PHE A 37 0.09 11.01 -57.00
CA PHE A 37 -1.05 10.27 -56.47
C PHE A 37 -2.36 10.86 -57.00
N GLN A 38 -3.40 10.03 -57.10
CA GLN A 38 -4.76 10.54 -57.35
C GLN A 38 -5.19 11.47 -56.20
N PRO A 39 -6.01 12.52 -56.46
CA PRO A 39 -6.39 13.51 -55.45
C PRO A 39 -6.95 12.88 -54.16
N ARG A 40 -7.80 11.85 -54.28
CA ARG A 40 -8.37 11.14 -53.13
C ARG A 40 -7.36 10.34 -52.30
N VAL A 41 -6.22 9.96 -52.88
CA VAL A 41 -5.13 9.28 -52.16
C VAL A 41 -4.20 10.31 -51.55
N PHE A 42 -3.98 11.41 -52.27
CA PHE A 42 -3.24 12.57 -51.78
C PHE A 42 -3.84 13.10 -50.48
N ASP A 43 -5.15 13.35 -50.43
CA ASP A 43 -5.82 13.82 -49.20
C ASP A 43 -5.68 12.84 -48.03
N LEU A 44 -5.78 11.54 -48.29
CA LEU A 44 -5.58 10.51 -47.26
C LEU A 44 -4.13 10.45 -46.74
N ILE A 45 -3.15 10.72 -47.59
CA ILE A 45 -1.72 10.80 -47.20
C ILE A 45 -1.48 12.12 -46.43
N LEU A 46 -2.13 13.21 -46.82
CA LEU A 46 -1.98 14.52 -46.19
C LEU A 46 -2.51 14.53 -44.75
N ASP A 47 -3.64 13.84 -44.52
CA ASP A 47 -4.29 13.65 -43.22
C ASP A 47 -3.82 12.38 -42.48
N PHE A 48 -2.68 11.82 -42.88
CA PHE A 48 -2.09 10.62 -42.25
C PHE A 48 -1.60 10.88 -40.82
N ASP A 49 -1.21 12.12 -40.51
CA ASP A 49 -0.76 12.58 -39.20
C ASP A 49 -1.91 12.79 -38.20
N LYS A 50 -3.09 13.16 -38.69
CA LYS A 50 -4.27 13.45 -37.85
C LYS A 50 -4.98 12.21 -37.33
N SER A 51 -4.98 11.11 -38.09
CA SER A 51 -5.74 9.92 -37.71
C SER A 51 -5.12 8.61 -38.19
N LYS A 52 -4.84 7.70 -37.23
CA LYS A 52 -4.42 6.31 -37.51
C LYS A 52 -5.46 5.54 -38.35
N ALA A 53 -6.73 5.96 -38.31
CA ALA A 53 -7.79 5.36 -39.12
C ALA A 53 -7.56 5.58 -40.63
N ASN A 54 -6.92 6.69 -41.02
CA ASN A 54 -6.59 6.96 -42.42
C ASN A 54 -5.48 6.02 -42.92
N ALA A 55 -4.53 5.65 -42.07
CA ALA A 55 -3.51 4.64 -42.36
C ALA A 55 -4.15 3.26 -42.61
N VAL A 56 -5.13 2.88 -41.79
CA VAL A 56 -5.90 1.63 -41.94
C VAL A 56 -6.73 1.67 -43.24
N LYS A 57 -7.40 2.78 -43.54
CA LYS A 57 -8.14 2.96 -44.80
C LYS A 57 -7.22 2.83 -46.03
N LEU A 58 -6.00 3.38 -45.96
CA LEU A 58 -4.98 3.23 -47.01
C LEU A 58 -4.52 1.77 -47.17
N LEU A 59 -4.41 1.02 -46.07
CA LEU A 59 -4.04 -0.39 -46.08
C LEU A 59 -5.08 -1.26 -46.80
N PHE A 60 -6.37 -1.07 -46.51
CA PHE A 60 -7.48 -1.90 -47.01
C PHE A 60 -8.05 -1.47 -48.37
N ARG A 61 -7.61 -0.34 -48.93
CA ARG A 61 -8.13 0.13 -50.23
C ARG A 61 -7.67 -0.79 -51.37
N ARG A 62 -8.63 -1.50 -51.99
CA ARG A 62 -8.44 -2.27 -53.23
C ARG A 62 -8.24 -1.31 -54.40
N GLY A 63 -7.04 -1.31 -54.98
CA GLY A 63 -6.67 -0.51 -56.15
C GLY A 63 -5.20 -0.75 -56.54
N LYS A 64 -4.75 -0.16 -57.66
CA LYS A 64 -3.34 -0.15 -58.15
C LYS A 64 -2.39 0.66 -57.23
N LEU A 65 -2.67 0.72 -55.94
CA LEU A 65 -1.75 1.28 -54.96
C LEU A 65 -0.53 0.35 -54.89
N GLY A 66 0.67 0.90 -55.05
CA GLY A 66 1.89 0.10 -55.03
C GLY A 66 2.00 -0.69 -53.73
N TRP A 67 2.31 -1.98 -53.82
CA TRP A 67 2.46 -2.89 -52.67
C TRP A 67 3.40 -2.33 -51.58
N TRP A 68 4.44 -1.59 -52.01
CA TRP A 68 5.36 -0.85 -51.13
C TRP A 68 4.67 0.11 -50.16
N LEU A 69 3.66 0.86 -50.60
CA LEU A 69 2.97 1.83 -49.73
C LEU A 69 2.18 1.12 -48.63
N ARG A 70 1.57 -0.03 -48.96
CA ARG A 70 0.87 -0.86 -47.99
C ARG A 70 1.82 -1.42 -46.93
N LEU A 71 3.00 -1.87 -47.35
CA LEU A 71 4.03 -2.37 -46.44
C LEU A 71 4.46 -1.28 -45.46
N VAL A 72 4.69 -0.07 -45.95
CA VAL A 72 5.05 1.08 -45.10
C VAL A 72 3.94 1.44 -44.11
N CYS A 73 2.68 1.50 -44.54
CA CYS A 73 1.55 1.74 -43.64
C CYS A 73 1.40 0.63 -42.59
N LEU A 74 1.65 -0.63 -42.97
CA LEU A 74 1.60 -1.78 -42.07
C LEU A 74 2.71 -1.70 -41.01
N VAL A 75 3.95 -1.45 -41.43
CA VAL A 75 5.09 -1.26 -40.52
C VAL A 75 4.83 -0.10 -39.57
N TRP A 76 4.30 1.01 -40.07
CA TRP A 76 3.92 2.16 -39.24
C TRP A 76 2.90 1.80 -38.16
N LEU A 77 1.81 1.13 -38.54
CA LEU A 77 0.78 0.69 -37.60
C LEU A 77 1.33 -0.31 -36.58
N PHE A 78 2.20 -1.23 -37.01
CA PHE A 78 2.83 -2.21 -36.14
C PHE A 78 3.71 -1.52 -35.08
N ILE A 79 4.52 -0.54 -35.46
CA ILE A 79 5.37 0.20 -34.51
C ILE A 79 4.52 1.02 -33.54
N ALA A 80 3.46 1.67 -34.03
CA ALA A 80 2.54 2.41 -33.17
C ALA A 80 1.82 1.50 -32.17
N LEU A 81 1.45 0.28 -32.57
CA LEU A 81 0.87 -0.73 -31.70
C LEU A 81 1.90 -1.28 -30.70
N ALA A 82 3.10 -1.63 -31.17
CA ALA A 82 4.19 -2.12 -30.33
C ALA A 82 4.61 -1.10 -29.27
N ALA A 83 4.61 0.19 -29.59
CA ALA A 83 4.86 1.25 -28.61
C ALA A 83 3.76 1.31 -27.53
N GLN A 84 2.49 1.23 -27.92
CA GLN A 84 1.37 1.21 -26.97
C GLN A 84 1.40 -0.04 -26.07
N VAL A 85 1.61 -1.22 -26.67
CA VAL A 85 1.74 -2.48 -25.92
C VAL A 85 2.96 -2.44 -25.01
N GLY A 86 4.11 -1.95 -25.48
CA GLY A 86 5.32 -1.77 -24.68
C GLY A 86 5.08 -0.88 -23.46
N THR A 87 4.43 0.27 -23.64
CA THR A 87 4.07 1.14 -22.50
C THR A 87 3.13 0.47 -21.51
N ALA A 88 2.20 -0.37 -21.97
CA ALA A 88 1.33 -1.13 -21.08
C ALA A 88 2.10 -2.24 -20.34
N LEU A 89 3.06 -2.90 -21.00
CA LEU A 89 3.91 -3.94 -20.41
C LEU A 89 4.89 -3.39 -19.37
N ILE A 90 5.25 -2.10 -19.39
CA ILE A 90 6.03 -1.48 -18.29
C ILE A 90 5.28 -1.62 -16.96
N GLY A 91 3.94 -1.49 -16.97
CA GLY A 91 3.10 -1.70 -15.78
C GLY A 91 3.15 -3.12 -15.22
N LEU A 92 3.56 -4.11 -16.04
CA LEU A 92 3.79 -5.50 -15.63
C LEU A 92 5.23 -5.78 -15.22
N ALA A 93 6.17 -4.89 -15.56
CA ALA A 93 7.60 -5.07 -15.27
C ALA A 93 7.98 -4.65 -13.84
N TYR A 94 7.05 -4.03 -13.10
CA TYR A 94 7.20 -3.78 -11.68
C TYR A 94 6.02 -4.37 -10.91
N SER A 95 6.30 -4.92 -9.73
CA SER A 95 5.29 -5.22 -8.72
C SER A 95 5.59 -4.40 -7.47
N VAL A 96 4.54 -3.87 -6.86
CA VAL A 96 4.62 -3.27 -5.52
C VAL A 96 4.42 -4.41 -4.55
N VAL A 97 5.49 -4.90 -3.95
CA VAL A 97 5.44 -5.97 -2.95
C VAL A 97 5.51 -5.30 -1.58
N PRO A 98 4.52 -5.52 -0.68
CA PRO A 98 4.66 -5.06 0.69
C PRO A 98 5.87 -5.76 1.32
N LEU A 99 6.79 -4.99 1.90
CA LEU A 99 7.93 -5.58 2.61
C LEU A 99 7.40 -6.38 3.79
N SER A 100 7.78 -7.66 3.85
CA SER A 100 7.53 -8.44 5.05
C SER A 100 8.38 -7.90 6.20
N ILE A 101 7.84 -7.95 7.42
CA ILE A 101 8.53 -7.55 8.67
C ILE A 101 9.84 -8.34 8.90
N TYR A 102 10.06 -9.40 8.11
CA TYR A 102 11.20 -10.31 8.20
C TYR A 102 12.30 -10.07 7.21
N SER A 103 12.06 -9.25 6.19
CA SER A 103 13.19 -8.74 5.42
C SER A 103 14.10 -8.03 6.42
N SER A 104 15.38 -8.42 6.47
CA SER A 104 16.40 -7.76 7.31
C SER A 104 16.45 -6.25 7.08
N ASP A 105 15.88 -5.82 5.96
CA ASP A 105 15.88 -4.47 5.44
C ASP A 105 14.56 -3.74 5.71
N PHE A 106 13.70 -4.25 6.59
CA PHE A 106 12.48 -3.54 7.01
C PHE A 106 12.86 -2.15 7.53
N PRO A 107 12.32 -1.07 6.93
CA PRO A 107 12.80 0.27 7.24
C PRO A 107 12.40 0.64 8.67
N ARG A 108 13.43 0.89 9.46
CA ARG A 108 13.31 1.35 10.84
C ARG A 108 13.57 2.84 10.86
N PHE A 109 12.58 3.58 11.33
CA PHE A 109 12.73 5.01 11.56
C PHE A 109 12.90 5.24 13.05
N HIS A 110 13.97 5.93 13.44
CA HIS A 110 14.09 6.47 14.79
C HIS A 110 13.57 7.89 14.79
N GLY A 111 12.66 8.19 15.70
CA GLY A 111 12.12 9.54 15.81
C GLY A 111 11.12 9.69 16.94
N ARG A 112 10.40 10.81 16.89
CA ARG A 112 9.29 11.09 17.79
C ARG A 112 8.12 10.17 17.47
N GLY A 113 7.76 9.36 18.45
CA GLY A 113 6.67 8.41 18.34
C GLY A 113 5.87 8.32 19.63
N ILE A 114 4.67 7.82 19.54
CA ILE A 114 3.73 7.62 20.63
C ILE A 114 3.55 6.12 20.79
N THR A 115 3.61 5.61 22.02
CA THR A 115 3.32 4.20 22.30
C THR A 115 2.71 4.05 23.68
N SER A 116 2.05 2.92 23.91
CA SER A 116 1.41 2.63 25.19
C SER A 116 2.45 2.43 26.29
N ILE A 117 2.17 2.93 27.48
CA ILE A 117 2.99 2.72 28.67
C ILE A 117 2.35 1.69 29.59
N PHE A 118 3.18 0.86 30.20
CA PHE A 118 2.77 -0.18 31.14
C PHE A 118 3.27 0.06 32.56
N THR A 119 3.85 1.24 32.81
CA THR A 119 4.20 1.71 34.16
C THR A 119 2.96 2.02 34.99
N GLN A 120 1.82 2.33 34.38
CA GLN A 120 0.59 2.59 35.11
C GLN A 120 -0.62 1.99 34.36
N ILE A 121 -1.33 1.06 35.01
CA ILE A 121 -2.58 0.46 34.49
C ILE A 121 -3.80 1.31 34.91
N GLY A 122 -3.57 2.36 35.70
CA GLY A 122 -4.59 3.29 36.17
C GLY A 122 -5.21 4.09 35.01
N SER A 123 -6.45 4.54 35.21
CA SER A 123 -7.01 5.55 34.33
C SER A 123 -6.21 6.84 34.52
N TYR A 124 -5.91 7.53 33.41
CA TYR A 124 -5.46 8.92 33.50
C TYR A 124 -6.42 9.64 34.44
N SER A 125 -5.92 10.48 35.36
CA SER A 125 -6.80 11.33 36.15
C SER A 125 -7.62 12.13 35.13
N LEU A 126 -8.85 11.70 34.88
CA LEU A 126 -9.78 12.45 34.07
C LEU A 126 -9.97 13.73 34.87
N THR A 127 -9.27 14.79 34.47
CA THR A 127 -9.54 16.15 34.90
C THR A 127 -10.92 16.51 34.37
N VAL A 128 -11.95 16.00 35.03
CA VAL A 128 -13.33 16.40 34.78
C VAL A 128 -13.53 17.73 35.51
N GLY A 129 -13.32 18.82 34.79
CA GLY A 129 -13.61 20.18 35.27
C GLY A 129 -12.66 20.71 36.35
N ASN A 130 -11.37 20.91 36.02
CA ASN A 130 -10.34 21.52 36.89
C ASN A 130 -10.07 20.80 38.23
N VAL A 131 -10.76 19.71 38.54
CA VAL A 131 -10.46 18.87 39.71
C VAL A 131 -9.38 17.87 39.29
N SER A 132 -8.12 18.22 39.55
CA SER A 132 -7.04 17.24 39.57
C SER A 132 -7.20 16.39 40.82
N PHE A 133 -7.64 15.13 40.67
CA PHE A 133 -7.50 14.17 41.75
C PHE A 133 -5.99 14.00 42.00
N PRO A 134 -5.51 14.09 43.26
CA PRO A 134 -4.10 13.90 43.55
C PRO A 134 -3.69 12.53 43.02
N THR A 135 -2.65 12.50 42.18
CA THR A 135 -1.97 11.27 41.80
C THR A 135 -1.35 10.70 43.07
N GLU A 136 -2.04 9.77 43.71
CA GLU A 136 -1.47 9.02 44.81
C GLU A 136 -0.21 8.28 44.32
N PRO A 137 0.83 8.14 45.16
CA PRO A 137 2.04 7.43 44.78
C PRO A 137 1.69 6.02 44.27
N GLU A 138 2.44 5.56 43.27
CA GLU A 138 2.19 4.33 42.50
C GLU A 138 1.98 3.07 43.37
N ASN A 139 2.52 3.09 44.59
CA ASN A 139 2.51 1.99 45.55
C ASN A 139 1.52 2.15 46.71
N THR A 140 0.56 3.09 46.64
CA THR A 140 -0.51 3.09 47.66
C THR A 140 -1.43 1.88 47.44
N PRO A 141 -1.92 1.24 48.52
CA PRO A 141 -2.86 0.12 48.43
C PRO A 141 -4.10 0.46 47.59
N TYR A 142 -4.56 1.71 47.64
CA TYR A 142 -5.70 2.20 46.88
C TYR A 142 -5.44 2.20 45.36
N ASN A 143 -4.24 2.65 44.95
CA ASN A 143 -3.84 2.65 43.54
C ASN A 143 -3.73 1.22 42.97
N LEU A 144 -3.21 0.27 43.76
CA LEU A 144 -3.08 -1.13 43.33
C LEU A 144 -4.45 -1.79 43.07
N THR A 145 -5.46 -1.52 43.91
CA THR A 145 -6.82 -2.05 43.69
C THR A 145 -7.44 -1.49 42.41
N VAL A 146 -7.28 -0.20 42.14
CA VAL A 146 -7.78 0.42 40.89
C VAL A 146 -7.08 -0.19 39.68
N GLN A 147 -5.76 -0.38 39.74
CA GLN A 147 -5.00 -1.00 38.65
C GLN A 147 -5.43 -2.45 38.37
N ARG A 148 -5.73 -3.23 39.42
CA ARG A 148 -6.28 -4.59 39.29
C ARG A 148 -7.65 -4.59 38.61
N SER A 149 -8.55 -3.72 39.07
CA SER A 149 -9.89 -3.57 38.48
C SER A 149 -9.80 -3.15 36.99
N ASN A 150 -8.91 -2.20 36.67
CA ASN A 150 -8.67 -1.79 35.29
C ASN A 150 -8.07 -2.91 34.43
N ALA A 151 -7.13 -3.69 34.97
CA ALA A 151 -6.57 -4.84 34.26
C ALA A 151 -7.66 -5.86 33.91
N PHE A 152 -8.58 -6.15 34.84
CA PHE A 152 -9.74 -6.98 34.52
C PHE A 152 -10.63 -6.34 33.47
N ALA A 153 -10.95 -5.05 33.58
CA ALA A 153 -11.80 -4.34 32.62
C ALA A 153 -11.21 -4.36 31.19
N TYR A 154 -9.89 -4.18 31.04
CA TYR A 154 -9.21 -4.31 29.76
C TYR A 154 -9.31 -5.74 29.22
N GLY A 155 -9.14 -6.76 30.08
CA GLY A 155 -9.32 -8.15 29.71
C GLY A 155 -10.75 -8.48 29.25
N ILE A 156 -11.77 -7.93 29.92
CA ILE A 156 -13.17 -8.04 29.49
C ILE A 156 -13.39 -7.41 28.11
N GLY A 157 -12.78 -6.24 27.85
CA GLY A 157 -12.81 -5.60 26.53
C GLY A 157 -12.18 -6.45 25.42
N ALA A 158 -11.28 -7.37 25.79
CA ALA A 158 -10.55 -8.23 24.89
C ALA A 158 -11.20 -9.61 24.65
N ILE A 159 -12.34 -9.90 25.30
CA ILE A 159 -12.96 -11.25 25.23
C ILE A 159 -13.30 -11.68 23.81
N ASN A 160 -13.59 -10.71 22.94
CA ASN A 160 -13.93 -10.97 21.54
C ASN A 160 -12.74 -10.79 20.58
N SER A 161 -11.53 -10.56 21.10
CA SER A 161 -10.34 -10.43 20.26
C SER A 161 -10.00 -11.77 19.62
N PRO A 162 -9.89 -11.84 18.28
CA PRO A 162 -9.54 -13.08 17.60
C PRO A 162 -8.09 -13.46 17.88
N ILE A 163 -7.86 -14.67 18.39
CA ILE A 163 -6.52 -15.27 18.45
C ILE A 163 -6.23 -15.93 17.11
N TYR A 164 -5.03 -15.71 16.60
CA TYR A 164 -4.51 -16.44 15.47
C TYR A 164 -3.48 -17.46 15.96
N GLU A 165 -3.66 -18.72 15.54
CA GLU A 165 -2.59 -19.70 15.65
C GLU A 165 -1.47 -19.27 14.70
N ALA A 166 -0.32 -18.94 15.27
CA ALA A 166 0.82 -18.46 14.53
C ALA A 166 1.91 -19.53 14.52
N THR A 167 2.26 -20.02 13.35
CA THR A 167 3.49 -20.76 13.16
C THR A 167 4.60 -19.76 12.87
N GLY A 168 5.30 -19.35 13.92
CA GLY A 168 6.34 -18.34 13.83
C GLY A 168 5.80 -16.91 13.89
N PRO A 169 6.68 -15.90 13.75
CA PRO A 169 6.32 -14.50 13.99
C PRO A 169 5.42 -13.85 12.89
N ASP A 170 4.84 -14.65 11.97
CA ASP A 170 4.21 -14.17 10.71
C ASP A 170 2.78 -13.66 10.95
N ALA A 171 2.17 -14.03 12.07
CA ALA A 171 0.78 -13.70 12.39
C ALA A 171 0.54 -12.24 12.80
N PHE A 172 1.60 -11.43 12.85
CA PHE A 172 1.62 -10.16 13.54
C PHE A 172 1.38 -8.94 12.65
N SER A 173 1.04 -9.12 11.37
CA SER A 173 0.82 -7.98 10.46
C SER A 173 -0.43 -7.15 10.78
N PHE A 174 -1.41 -7.71 11.51
CA PHE A 174 -2.66 -7.01 11.87
C PHE A 174 -3.21 -7.35 13.25
N HIS A 175 -2.68 -8.39 13.90
CA HIS A 175 -3.22 -8.94 15.14
C HIS A 175 -2.20 -8.77 16.25
N THR A 176 -2.67 -8.30 17.41
CA THR A 176 -1.75 -7.98 18.50
C THR A 176 -1.57 -9.13 19.47
N THR A 177 -2.28 -10.25 19.31
CA THR A 177 -2.04 -11.49 20.06
C THR A 177 -1.90 -12.72 19.16
N ALA A 178 -0.91 -13.56 19.47
CA ALA A 178 -0.71 -14.84 18.78
C ALA A 178 -0.32 -15.95 19.76
N TYR A 179 -0.72 -17.18 19.44
CA TYR A 179 -0.34 -18.37 20.22
C TYR A 179 0.79 -19.15 19.53
N GLY A 180 1.91 -19.33 20.23
CA GLY A 180 3.04 -20.13 19.77
C GLY A 180 3.01 -21.54 20.36
N LYS A 181 2.75 -22.55 19.52
CA LYS A 181 2.65 -23.95 19.94
C LYS A 181 3.93 -24.52 20.57
N GLU A 182 5.11 -24.14 20.07
CA GLU A 182 6.39 -24.68 20.55
C GLU A 182 6.74 -24.23 21.97
N LEU A 183 6.38 -23.00 22.31
CA LEU A 183 6.68 -22.39 23.60
C LEU A 183 5.50 -22.47 24.58
N GLU A 184 4.35 -22.97 24.10
CA GLU A 184 3.08 -22.98 24.81
C GLU A 184 2.76 -21.62 25.46
N ALA A 185 3.03 -20.55 24.71
CA ALA A 185 2.97 -19.18 25.20
C ALA A 185 2.20 -18.30 24.21
N TYR A 186 1.51 -17.31 24.76
CA TYR A 186 0.95 -16.22 24.00
C TYR A 186 1.97 -15.09 23.88
N PHE A 187 1.85 -14.38 22.78
CA PHE A 187 2.71 -13.28 22.40
C PHE A 187 1.81 -12.08 22.14
N SER A 188 1.96 -11.03 22.95
CA SER A 188 1.29 -9.77 22.75
C SER A 188 2.26 -8.76 22.12
N ALA A 189 1.88 -8.23 20.97
CA ALA A 189 2.60 -7.21 20.24
C ALA A 189 2.08 -5.82 20.59
N ILE A 190 3.00 -4.88 20.79
CA ILE A 190 2.69 -3.50 21.17
C ILE A 190 3.19 -2.58 20.06
N ALA A 191 2.27 -1.78 19.53
CA ALA A 191 2.53 -0.89 18.41
C ALA A 191 3.24 0.40 18.86
N ASN A 192 4.12 0.90 17.99
CA ASN A 192 4.72 2.22 18.12
C ASN A 192 4.22 3.09 16.96
N TYR A 193 3.53 4.18 17.29
CA TYR A 193 2.95 5.09 16.31
C TYR A 193 3.88 6.29 16.08
N PRO A 194 4.02 6.80 14.84
CA PRO A 194 4.57 8.13 14.64
C PRO A 194 3.71 9.19 15.35
N SER A 195 4.32 10.23 15.92
CA SER A 195 3.54 11.27 16.63
C SER A 195 2.57 12.04 15.73
N TRP A 196 2.82 12.06 14.42
CA TRP A 196 1.95 12.64 13.40
C TRP A 196 0.81 11.71 12.93
N SER A 197 0.81 10.42 13.31
CA SER A 197 -0.13 9.42 12.77
C SER A 197 -1.41 9.26 13.61
N GLN A 198 -1.75 10.22 14.48
CA GLN A 198 -2.80 10.11 15.51
C GLN A 198 -4.18 9.61 15.00
N HIS A 199 -4.43 9.60 13.69
CA HIS A 199 -5.68 9.12 13.07
C HIS A 199 -5.51 8.11 11.92
N THR A 200 -4.28 7.67 11.62
CA THR A 200 -4.05 6.65 10.58
C THR A 200 -3.62 5.35 11.25
N PRO A 201 -4.31 4.22 11.03
CA PRO A 201 -3.94 2.94 11.59
C PRO A 201 -2.55 2.56 11.07
N TRP A 202 -1.56 2.76 11.92
CA TRP A 202 -0.17 2.39 11.67
C TRP A 202 0.10 1.10 12.43
N ASN A 203 -0.13 -0.03 11.76
CA ASN A 203 0.00 -1.35 12.37
C ASN A 203 1.45 -1.80 12.29
N ALA A 204 2.30 -1.15 13.07
CA ALA A 204 3.72 -1.45 13.09
C ALA A 204 4.16 -1.78 14.52
N ILE A 205 4.54 -3.03 14.71
CA ILE A 205 4.89 -3.59 16.02
C ILE A 205 6.28 -3.12 16.41
N GLY A 206 6.38 -2.46 17.55
CA GLY A 206 7.66 -2.03 18.10
C GLY A 206 8.18 -2.97 19.18
N ARG A 207 7.29 -3.46 20.05
CA ARG A 207 7.65 -4.23 21.25
C ARG A 207 6.81 -5.49 21.34
N GLY A 208 7.33 -6.50 22.01
CA GLY A 208 6.62 -7.74 22.29
C GLY A 208 6.70 -8.09 23.77
N VAL A 209 5.72 -8.85 24.25
CA VAL A 209 5.75 -9.51 25.55
C VAL A 209 5.17 -10.90 25.41
N MET A 210 5.78 -11.87 26.06
CA MET A 210 5.27 -13.23 26.16
C MET A 210 4.56 -13.45 27.48
N ASN A 211 3.53 -14.29 27.47
CA ASN A 211 2.81 -14.70 28.66
C ASN A 211 2.41 -16.17 28.54
N TYR A 212 2.52 -16.88 29.66
CA TYR A 212 2.20 -18.30 29.75
C TYR A 212 1.67 -18.61 31.15
N ALA A 213 0.88 -19.67 31.27
CA ALA A 213 0.37 -20.09 32.57
C ALA A 213 0.38 -21.61 32.69
N ARG A 214 0.96 -22.12 33.77
CA ARG A 214 1.03 -23.56 34.06
C ARG A 214 0.13 -23.89 35.22
N CYS A 215 -0.80 -24.81 35.00
CA CYS A 215 -1.74 -25.25 36.03
C CYS A 215 -1.48 -26.67 36.49
N VAL A 216 -1.83 -26.94 37.74
CA VAL A 216 -1.91 -28.28 38.31
C VAL A 216 -3.30 -28.44 38.89
N GLY A 217 -4.01 -29.48 38.44
CA GLY A 217 -5.28 -29.89 39.06
C GLY A 217 -5.04 -30.46 40.45
N VAL A 218 -5.86 -30.06 41.40
CA VAL A 218 -5.83 -30.52 42.79
C VAL A 218 -7.24 -30.95 43.21
N ASP A 219 -7.30 -31.99 44.03
CA ASP A 219 -8.57 -32.45 44.58
C ASP A 219 -9.09 -31.42 45.59
N ALA A 220 -10.29 -30.90 45.32
CA ALA A 220 -10.97 -29.98 46.21
C ALA A 220 -12.29 -30.58 46.69
N SER A 221 -12.55 -30.43 47.98
CA SER A 221 -13.84 -30.78 48.58
C SER A 221 -14.67 -29.51 48.76
N MET A 222 -15.84 -29.48 48.14
CA MET A 222 -16.80 -28.41 48.35
C MET A 222 -17.75 -28.81 49.47
N ARG A 223 -17.82 -27.98 50.51
CA ARG A 223 -18.79 -28.16 51.59
C ARG A 223 -19.86 -27.09 51.42
N ASP A 224 -21.01 -27.49 50.88
CA ASP A 224 -22.18 -26.62 50.90
C ASP A 224 -22.61 -26.38 52.34
N SER A 225 -22.52 -25.11 52.74
CA SER A 225 -23.18 -24.64 53.94
C SER A 225 -24.69 -24.74 53.67
N SER A 226 -25.36 -25.71 54.30
CA SER A 226 -26.82 -25.85 54.21
C SER A 226 -27.57 -24.69 54.87
N SER A 227 -26.85 -23.73 55.47
CA SER A 227 -27.42 -22.49 55.99
C SER A 227 -27.54 -21.45 54.87
N PHE A 228 -28.65 -20.71 54.87
CA PHE A 228 -29.01 -19.53 54.06
C PHE A 228 -27.95 -18.40 53.93
N LEU A 229 -26.74 -18.60 54.44
CA LEU A 229 -25.60 -17.73 54.20
C LEU A 229 -25.05 -18.15 52.82
N ASP A 230 -25.25 -17.31 51.81
CA ASP A 230 -24.81 -17.46 50.41
C ASP A 230 -23.28 -17.57 50.28
N THR A 231 -22.65 -18.53 50.96
CA THR A 231 -21.20 -18.70 51.04
C THR A 231 -20.85 -20.15 50.78
N THR A 232 -19.95 -20.38 49.83
CA THR A 232 -19.45 -21.71 49.50
C THR A 232 -18.04 -21.84 50.05
N ALA A 233 -17.82 -22.86 50.89
CA ALA A 233 -16.51 -23.16 51.46
C ALA A 233 -15.85 -24.28 50.65
N ILE A 234 -14.69 -23.99 50.07
CA ILE A 234 -13.89 -24.92 49.27
C ILE A 234 -12.62 -25.23 50.02
N THR A 235 -12.43 -26.49 50.39
CA THR A 235 -11.25 -26.95 51.14
C THR A 235 -10.39 -27.86 50.27
N PHE A 236 -9.11 -27.53 50.17
CA PHE A 236 -8.14 -28.23 49.33
C PHE A 236 -6.76 -28.30 50.01
N GLU A 237 -5.92 -29.24 49.57
CA GLU A 237 -4.53 -29.31 50.01
C GLU A 237 -3.67 -28.37 49.17
N GLY A 238 -3.33 -27.21 49.73
CA GLY A 238 -2.41 -26.26 49.12
C GLY A 238 -0.95 -26.58 49.43
N TYR A 239 -0.03 -25.81 48.85
CA TYR A 239 1.42 -25.96 49.07
C TYR A 239 1.85 -25.81 50.54
N ASN A 240 1.08 -25.06 51.33
CA ASN A 240 1.35 -24.80 52.75
C ASN A 240 0.36 -25.53 53.69
N GLY A 241 -0.22 -26.64 53.23
CA GLY A 241 -1.21 -27.41 53.97
C GLY A 241 -2.64 -27.11 53.52
N THR A 242 -3.61 -27.60 54.29
CA THR A 242 -5.03 -27.46 53.99
C THR A 242 -5.45 -25.99 54.02
N GLN A 243 -6.01 -25.49 52.92
CA GLN A 243 -6.53 -24.13 52.77
C GLN A 243 -8.04 -24.21 52.53
N THR A 244 -8.77 -23.22 53.06
CA THR A 244 -10.22 -23.13 52.85
C THR A 244 -10.58 -21.74 52.34
N PHE A 245 -11.05 -21.67 51.09
CA PHE A 245 -11.64 -20.46 50.54
C PHE A 245 -13.12 -20.38 50.87
N THR A 246 -13.55 -19.25 51.39
CA THR A 246 -14.96 -18.91 51.56
C THR A 246 -15.32 -17.87 50.52
N ILE A 247 -16.09 -18.28 49.52
CA ILE A 247 -16.48 -17.39 48.42
C ILE A 247 -17.93 -16.98 48.64
N THR A 248 -18.14 -15.68 48.80
CA THR A 248 -19.48 -15.11 48.89
C THR A 248 -20.14 -15.17 47.52
N LYS A 249 -21.27 -15.87 47.41
CA LYS A 249 -22.06 -16.05 46.19
C LYS A 249 -21.30 -16.73 45.04
N ALA A 250 -20.48 -17.75 45.32
CA ALA A 250 -19.97 -18.61 44.25
C ALA A 250 -21.15 -19.32 43.57
N PRO A 251 -21.54 -18.92 42.35
CA PRO A 251 -22.73 -19.49 41.76
C PRO A 251 -22.38 -20.90 41.24
N LEU A 252 -23.27 -21.86 41.49
CA LEU A 252 -23.18 -23.17 40.86
C LEU A 252 -23.24 -22.99 39.33
N ASP A 253 -22.48 -23.81 38.59
CA ASP A 253 -22.31 -23.74 37.14
C ASP A 253 -21.59 -22.45 36.66
N TYR A 254 -20.52 -22.07 37.37
CA TYR A 254 -19.60 -21.01 36.97
C TYR A 254 -18.14 -21.48 37.09
N ALA A 255 -17.28 -20.88 36.28
CA ALA A 255 -15.83 -20.91 36.48
C ALA A 255 -15.43 -19.66 37.26
N THR A 256 -14.87 -19.83 38.46
CA THR A 256 -14.41 -18.74 39.31
C THR A 256 -12.89 -18.69 39.31
N TYR A 257 -12.34 -17.54 38.93
CA TYR A 257 -10.91 -17.27 38.89
C TYR A 257 -10.55 -16.39 40.07
N ILE A 258 -9.66 -16.86 40.94
CA ILE A 258 -9.21 -16.17 42.14
C ILE A 258 -7.74 -15.85 41.99
N SER A 259 -7.37 -14.57 42.06
CA SER A 259 -5.96 -14.19 41.98
C SER A 259 -5.40 -13.79 43.34
N ASP A 260 -4.20 -14.27 43.66
CA ASP A 260 -3.49 -13.95 44.91
C ASP A 260 -2.66 -12.68 44.76
N THR A 261 -3.00 -11.67 45.54
CA THR A 261 -2.28 -10.39 45.56
C THR A 261 -0.89 -10.50 46.20
N ASN A 262 -0.66 -11.54 47.01
CA ASN A 262 0.60 -11.81 47.69
C ASN A 262 1.25 -13.12 47.18
N SER A 263 1.19 -13.33 45.86
CA SER A 263 1.79 -14.47 45.19
C SER A 263 3.31 -14.55 45.43
N SER A 264 3.80 -15.77 45.68
CA SER A 264 5.23 -16.08 45.89
C SER A 264 5.93 -16.67 44.64
N CYS A 265 5.22 -16.85 43.52
CA CYS A 265 5.76 -17.54 42.34
C CYS A 265 6.78 -16.74 41.52
N GLY A 266 7.05 -15.48 41.88
CA GLY A 266 8.09 -14.64 41.27
C GLY A 266 7.69 -13.18 41.15
N ALA A 267 8.63 -12.33 40.70
CA ALA A 267 8.40 -10.89 40.63
C ALA A 267 7.27 -10.50 39.66
N ARG A 268 7.19 -11.20 38.52
CA ARG A 268 6.24 -10.98 37.40
C ARG A 268 5.20 -12.11 37.28
N CYS A 269 5.00 -12.86 38.35
CA CYS A 269 4.14 -14.04 38.38
C CYS A 269 3.03 -13.89 39.41
N THR A 270 1.82 -14.25 39.02
CA THR A 270 0.64 -14.29 39.89
C THR A 270 0.06 -15.68 39.91
N GLN A 271 -0.20 -16.17 41.12
CA GLN A 271 -0.91 -17.41 41.35
C GLN A 271 -2.41 -17.16 41.18
N VAL A 272 -3.02 -17.93 40.28
CA VAL A 272 -4.45 -17.88 39.96
C VAL A 272 -5.04 -19.25 40.28
N TYR A 273 -6.05 -19.27 41.13
CA TYR A 273 -6.84 -20.46 41.44
C TYR A 273 -8.06 -20.46 40.54
N VAL A 274 -8.32 -21.57 39.87
CA VAL A 274 -9.47 -21.72 38.98
C VAL A 274 -10.36 -22.81 39.53
N ILE A 275 -11.56 -22.43 39.95
CA ILE A 275 -12.57 -23.34 40.46
C ILE A 275 -13.61 -23.50 39.37
N ILE A 276 -13.85 -24.74 38.96
CA ILE A 276 -14.92 -25.07 38.03
C ILE A 276 -15.91 -25.95 38.78
N ALA A 277 -17.03 -25.33 39.17
CA ALA A 277 -18.10 -26.00 39.87
C ALA A 277 -19.18 -26.39 38.86
N ALA A 278 -19.22 -27.67 38.48
CA ALA A 278 -20.25 -28.20 37.59
C ALA A 278 -21.08 -29.24 38.36
N ASN A 279 -22.34 -28.89 38.67
CA ASN A 279 -23.33 -29.74 39.36
C ASN A 279 -22.89 -30.34 40.72
N ARG A 280 -21.97 -31.33 40.75
CA ARG A 280 -21.50 -32.05 41.96
C ARG A 280 -19.99 -32.30 42.00
N THR A 281 -19.26 -31.95 40.94
CA THR A 281 -17.79 -32.06 40.90
C THR A 281 -17.20 -30.66 40.93
N THR A 282 -16.22 -30.47 41.80
CA THR A 282 -15.48 -29.22 41.93
C THR A 282 -14.05 -29.51 41.54
N ASP A 283 -13.69 -29.13 40.33
CA ASP A 283 -12.31 -29.19 39.89
C ASP A 283 -11.62 -27.89 40.28
N LEU A 284 -10.49 -28.00 40.99
CA LEU A 284 -9.66 -26.86 41.35
C LEU A 284 -8.32 -26.97 40.61
N PHE A 285 -7.92 -25.88 39.98
CA PHE A 285 -6.61 -25.77 39.34
C PHE A 285 -5.83 -24.65 40.00
N ILE A 286 -4.56 -24.92 40.29
CA ILE A 286 -3.62 -23.92 40.78
C ILE A 286 -2.68 -23.55 39.64
N CYS A 287 -2.80 -22.32 39.16
CA CYS A 287 -2.11 -21.83 37.99
C CYS A 287 -1.06 -20.78 38.36
N ASN A 288 0.16 -20.92 37.86
CA ASN A 288 1.17 -19.88 37.91
C ASN A 288 1.19 -19.15 36.57
N SER A 289 0.59 -17.96 36.52
CA SER A 289 0.56 -17.08 35.35
C SER A 289 1.77 -16.16 35.40
N THR A 290 2.56 -16.11 34.33
CA THR A 290 3.77 -15.28 34.25
C THR A 290 3.74 -14.40 33.02
N VAL A 291 4.05 -13.11 33.22
CA VAL A 291 4.27 -12.15 32.14
C VAL A 291 5.77 -11.90 32.03
N SER A 292 6.36 -12.24 30.89
CA SER A 292 7.79 -12.06 30.63
C SER A 292 8.20 -10.59 30.56
N ILE A 293 9.51 -10.36 30.47
CA ILE A 293 10.07 -9.03 30.25
C ILE A 293 9.73 -8.59 28.82
N MET A 294 9.38 -7.32 28.66
CA MET A 294 9.17 -6.75 27.32
C MET A 294 10.46 -6.76 26.53
N TYR A 295 10.38 -7.05 25.24
CA TYR A 295 11.53 -7.00 24.34
C TYR A 295 11.21 -6.15 23.12
N ASP A 296 12.26 -5.56 22.52
CA ASP A 296 12.13 -4.90 21.23
C ASP A 296 11.96 -5.97 20.14
N TRP A 297 10.93 -5.81 19.32
CA TRP A 297 10.50 -6.86 18.40
C TRP A 297 11.56 -7.21 17.35
N PHE A 298 12.36 -6.22 16.93
CA PHE A 298 13.33 -6.37 15.84
C PHE A 298 14.69 -6.81 16.33
N THR A 299 15.17 -6.21 17.42
CA THR A 299 16.48 -6.54 18.00
C THR A 299 16.42 -7.78 18.87
N LYS A 300 15.23 -8.15 19.36
CA LYS A 300 15.01 -9.16 20.40
C LYS A 300 15.70 -8.82 21.73
N ASP A 301 16.17 -7.58 21.89
CA ASP A 301 16.80 -7.12 23.11
C ASP A 301 15.74 -6.89 24.20
N SER A 302 16.05 -7.32 25.42
CA SER A 302 15.15 -7.13 26.57
C SER A 302 15.15 -5.67 27.03
N ILE A 303 13.96 -5.11 27.21
CA ILE A 303 13.73 -3.74 27.69
C ILE A 303 13.54 -3.81 29.21
N LEU A 304 14.66 -3.84 29.93
CA LEU A 304 14.67 -4.01 31.39
C LEU A 304 14.34 -2.72 32.16
N ASN A 305 14.75 -1.57 31.64
CA ASN A 305 14.69 -0.29 32.35
C ASN A 305 14.06 0.80 31.49
N GLY A 306 13.47 1.80 32.14
CA GLY A 306 12.91 3.00 31.51
C GLY A 306 11.41 2.95 31.33
N SER A 307 10.85 4.03 30.81
CA SER A 307 9.40 4.24 30.58
C SER A 307 8.78 3.26 29.58
N LEU A 308 9.60 2.68 28.69
CA LEU A 308 9.17 1.66 27.72
C LEU A 308 9.14 0.25 28.29
N SER A 309 9.69 0.04 29.50
CA SER A 309 9.61 -1.24 30.19
C SER A 309 8.25 -1.41 30.87
N MET A 310 7.85 -2.65 31.10
CA MET A 310 6.74 -2.99 31.99
C MET A 310 7.35 -3.38 33.33
N PRO A 311 7.18 -2.58 34.41
CA PRO A 311 7.76 -2.92 35.70
C PRO A 311 7.11 -4.17 36.30
N ASP A 312 7.82 -4.83 37.21
CA ASP A 312 7.39 -6.11 37.77
C ASP A 312 6.02 -6.08 38.49
N PRO A 313 5.67 -5.03 39.27
CA PRO A 313 4.35 -4.93 39.89
C PRO A 313 3.22 -4.93 38.86
N GLN A 314 3.35 -4.19 37.76
CA GLN A 314 2.34 -4.12 36.70
C GLN A 314 2.27 -5.43 35.92
N ALA A 315 3.41 -6.07 35.65
CA ALA A 315 3.44 -7.40 35.06
C ALA A 315 2.70 -8.43 35.93
N ARG A 316 2.87 -8.36 37.25
CA ARG A 316 2.15 -9.21 38.21
C ARG A 316 0.64 -8.93 38.21
N ILE A 317 0.23 -7.66 38.17
CA ILE A 317 -1.19 -7.30 38.04
C ILE A 317 -1.74 -7.89 36.73
N LEU A 318 -1.07 -7.71 35.60
CA LEU A 318 -1.54 -8.25 34.32
C LEU A 318 -1.61 -9.80 34.33
N ALA A 319 -0.65 -10.47 34.96
CA ALA A 319 -0.65 -11.93 35.09
C ALA A 319 -1.87 -12.51 35.82
N GLY A 320 -2.45 -11.75 36.76
CA GLY A 320 -3.67 -12.12 37.49
C GLY A 320 -4.95 -11.50 36.93
N ALA A 321 -4.90 -10.84 35.75
CA ALA A 321 -5.99 -10.01 35.25
C ALA A 321 -7.36 -10.71 35.25
N ILE A 322 -7.38 -12.01 34.93
CA ILE A 322 -8.62 -12.79 34.87
C ILE A 322 -9.32 -12.92 36.22
N GLY A 323 -8.58 -12.95 37.34
CA GLY A 323 -9.17 -13.15 38.66
C GLY A 323 -9.36 -11.87 39.47
N TRP A 324 -8.93 -10.71 38.98
CA TRP A 324 -9.25 -9.46 39.66
C TRP A 324 -10.73 -9.14 39.45
N GLY A 325 -11.47 -9.03 40.55
CA GLY A 325 -12.88 -8.68 40.49
C GLY A 325 -13.36 -8.21 41.85
N ASP A 326 -14.64 -7.85 41.91
CA ASP A 326 -15.26 -7.26 43.10
C ASP A 326 -15.72 -8.32 44.11
N ILE A 327 -15.46 -9.61 43.87
CA ILE A 327 -15.77 -10.67 44.81
C ILE A 327 -14.59 -10.81 45.77
N GLU A 328 -14.78 -10.39 47.00
CA GLU A 328 -13.85 -10.66 48.09
C GLU A 328 -13.92 -12.15 48.47
N VAL A 329 -12.75 -12.79 48.52
CA VAL A 329 -12.61 -14.17 48.98
C VAL A 329 -11.93 -14.16 50.33
N ASP A 330 -12.69 -14.55 51.35
CA ASP A 330 -12.16 -14.71 52.70
C ASP A 330 -11.46 -16.08 52.78
N ASP A 331 -10.17 -16.05 53.09
CA ASP A 331 -9.45 -17.23 53.56
C ASP A 331 -9.39 -17.16 55.08
N SER A 332 -9.84 -18.23 55.73
CA SER A 332 -9.82 -18.44 57.18
C SER A 332 -8.47 -18.15 57.86
N LEU A 333 -7.38 -18.08 57.07
CA LEU A 333 -6.01 -17.93 57.52
C LEU A 333 -5.33 -16.60 57.15
N SER A 334 -5.99 -15.64 56.47
CA SER A 334 -5.27 -14.47 55.91
C SER A 334 -5.95 -13.10 56.01
N ALA A 335 -5.16 -12.05 55.76
CA ALA A 335 -5.57 -10.65 55.84
C ALA A 335 -6.67 -10.34 54.79
N PRO A 336 -7.70 -9.54 55.15
CA PRO A 336 -8.75 -9.14 54.22
C PRO A 336 -8.17 -8.45 52.98
N GLY A 337 -8.71 -8.77 51.81
CA GLY A 337 -8.28 -8.21 50.52
C GLY A 337 -7.09 -8.92 49.86
N ARG A 338 -6.61 -10.05 50.41
CA ARG A 338 -5.53 -10.83 49.78
C ARG A 338 -5.98 -11.49 48.47
N PHE A 339 -7.19 -12.02 48.43
CA PHE A 339 -7.73 -12.73 47.30
C PHE A 339 -8.89 -11.94 46.70
N GLN A 340 -8.87 -11.80 45.39
CA GLN A 340 -9.98 -11.26 44.62
C GLN A 340 -10.40 -12.31 43.62
N ALA A 341 -11.69 -12.31 43.30
CA ALA A 341 -12.24 -13.26 42.35
C ALA A 341 -13.14 -12.60 41.31
N SER A 342 -13.18 -13.25 40.15
CA SER A 342 -14.18 -13.02 39.11
C SER A 342 -14.81 -14.36 38.73
N SER A 343 -16.05 -14.34 38.23
CA SER A 343 -16.77 -15.56 37.85
C SER A 343 -17.35 -15.42 36.45
N PHE A 344 -17.25 -16.48 35.66
CA PHE A 344 -17.81 -16.57 34.32
C PHE A 344 -18.83 -17.70 34.25
N PRO A 345 -20.00 -17.48 33.63
CA PRO A 345 -21.05 -18.48 33.55
C PRO A 345 -20.61 -19.68 32.71
N TYR A 346 -21.07 -20.87 33.08
CA TYR A 346 -20.87 -22.08 32.29
C TYR A 346 -21.42 -21.92 30.87
N GLY A 347 -20.66 -22.37 29.87
CA GLY A 347 -21.00 -22.15 28.46
C GLY A 347 -20.39 -20.88 27.85
N SER A 348 -19.78 -20.01 28.67
CA SER A 348 -18.90 -18.96 28.14
C SER A 348 -17.57 -19.55 27.64
N TYR A 349 -16.85 -18.81 26.81
CA TYR A 349 -15.51 -19.24 26.34
C TYR A 349 -14.54 -19.50 27.51
N TRP A 350 -14.67 -18.72 28.60
CA TRP A 350 -13.83 -18.81 29.80
C TRP A 350 -14.30 -19.88 30.80
N ALA A 351 -15.33 -20.65 30.47
CA ALA A 351 -15.82 -21.74 31.27
C ALA A 351 -16.08 -22.93 30.34
N SER A 352 -15.14 -23.89 30.29
CA SER A 352 -15.21 -25.04 29.39
C SER A 352 -16.57 -25.73 29.46
N PRO A 353 -17.36 -25.77 28.37
CA PRO A 353 -18.70 -26.37 28.38
C PRO A 353 -18.70 -27.89 28.33
N TYR A 354 -17.57 -28.53 28.03
CA TYR A 354 -17.50 -29.96 27.77
C TYR A 354 -16.27 -30.59 28.42
N SER A 355 -16.51 -31.61 29.26
CA SER A 355 -15.51 -32.40 30.00
C SER A 355 -14.66 -31.62 31.00
N THR A 356 -14.09 -32.35 31.97
CA THR A 356 -13.10 -31.81 32.92
C THR A 356 -11.92 -31.26 32.10
N PRO A 357 -11.68 -29.93 32.12
CA PRO A 357 -10.68 -29.35 31.26
C PRO A 357 -9.29 -29.83 31.67
N SER A 358 -8.43 -30.04 30.68
CA SER A 358 -7.05 -30.40 30.97
C SER A 358 -6.31 -29.23 31.63
N ASN A 359 -5.29 -29.54 32.42
CA ASN A 359 -4.42 -28.52 33.04
C ASN A 359 -3.89 -27.49 32.01
N GLY A 360 -3.53 -27.96 30.80
CA GLY A 360 -3.05 -27.10 29.72
C GLY A 360 -4.15 -26.21 29.13
N SER A 361 -5.38 -26.72 29.03
CA SER A 361 -6.54 -25.94 28.57
C SER A 361 -6.88 -24.80 29.52
N VAL A 362 -6.87 -25.06 30.83
CA VAL A 362 -7.14 -24.03 31.84
C VAL A 362 -6.00 -23.00 31.89
N GLY A 363 -4.76 -23.46 31.91
CA GLY A 363 -3.59 -22.58 32.00
C GLY A 363 -3.42 -21.73 30.75
N ASN A 364 -3.05 -22.37 29.65
CA ASN A 364 -2.76 -21.61 28.44
C ASN A 364 -4.04 -21.09 27.79
N GLY A 365 -5.05 -21.94 27.63
CA GLY A 365 -6.28 -21.59 26.91
C GLY A 365 -7.11 -20.49 27.56
N PHE A 366 -7.15 -20.41 28.89
CA PHE A 366 -7.95 -19.40 29.60
C PHE A 366 -7.09 -18.35 30.31
N VAL A 367 -6.25 -18.73 31.27
CA VAL A 367 -5.51 -17.77 32.10
C VAL A 367 -4.48 -16.98 31.29
N ALA A 368 -3.63 -17.67 30.53
CA ALA A 368 -2.63 -17.01 29.69
C ALA A 368 -3.31 -16.21 28.57
N HIS A 369 -4.28 -16.78 27.88
CA HIS A 369 -5.01 -16.06 26.84
C HIS A 369 -5.63 -14.75 27.37
N PHE A 370 -6.37 -14.78 28.48
CA PHE A 370 -6.97 -13.57 29.05
C PHE A 370 -5.90 -12.50 29.38
N THR A 371 -4.75 -12.92 29.90
CA THR A 371 -3.61 -12.05 30.17
C THR A 371 -3.08 -11.40 28.89
N ALA A 372 -2.87 -12.18 27.83
CA ALA A 372 -2.42 -11.68 26.53
C ALA A 372 -3.39 -10.66 25.94
N ALA A 373 -4.68 -10.98 25.99
CA ALA A 373 -5.77 -10.16 25.46
C ALA A 373 -5.88 -8.84 26.24
N THR A 374 -5.71 -8.89 27.57
CA THR A 374 -5.63 -7.71 28.44
C THR A 374 -4.49 -6.77 28.01
N ILE A 375 -3.29 -7.33 27.78
CA ILE A 375 -2.12 -6.54 27.34
C ILE A 375 -2.37 -5.91 25.97
N GLU A 376 -3.03 -6.63 25.06
CA GLU A 376 -3.40 -6.13 23.73
C GLU A 376 -4.34 -4.92 23.82
N VAL A 377 -5.44 -5.03 24.57
CA VAL A 377 -6.39 -3.93 24.73
C VAL A 377 -5.75 -2.76 25.46
N MET A 378 -4.92 -3.02 26.46
CA MET A 378 -4.12 -1.97 27.09
C MET A 378 -3.12 -1.34 26.12
N GLY A 379 -2.56 -2.11 25.18
CA GLY A 379 -1.70 -1.60 24.12
C GLY A 379 -2.42 -0.64 23.16
N GLN A 380 -3.73 -0.82 22.97
CA GLN A 380 -4.55 -0.03 22.04
C GLN A 380 -5.30 1.13 22.71
N TYR A 381 -5.78 0.93 23.93
CA TYR A 381 -6.66 1.86 24.66
C TYR A 381 -6.10 2.33 26.00
N GLY A 382 -4.91 1.86 26.37
CA GLY A 382 -4.21 2.30 27.57
C GLY A 382 -3.65 3.72 27.44
N LEU A 383 -2.80 4.07 28.40
CA LEU A 383 -2.10 5.35 28.40
C LEU A 383 -1.02 5.36 27.32
N PHE A 384 -0.96 6.45 26.56
CA PHE A 384 0.05 6.67 25.54
C PHE A 384 0.97 7.82 25.95
N GLU A 385 2.27 7.64 25.75
CA GLU A 385 3.29 8.68 25.99
C GLU A 385 4.10 8.92 24.71
N GLU A 386 4.50 10.17 24.48
CA GLU A 386 5.37 10.54 23.38
C GLU A 386 6.84 10.38 23.78
N PHE A 387 7.58 9.60 23.00
CA PHE A 387 9.02 9.39 23.16
C PHE A 387 9.79 10.08 22.05
N PRO A 388 10.88 10.79 22.36
CA PRO A 388 11.65 11.55 21.37
C PRO A 388 12.45 10.66 20.42
N ASN A 389 12.80 9.44 20.86
CA ASN A 389 13.65 8.54 20.11
C ASN A 389 13.18 7.09 20.30
N ILE A 390 12.08 6.74 19.63
CA ILE A 390 11.57 5.37 19.60
C ILE A 390 11.67 4.79 18.18
N THR A 391 11.89 3.48 18.09
CA THR A 391 11.87 2.75 16.83
C THR A 391 10.43 2.66 16.33
N ILE A 392 10.16 3.32 15.21
CA ILE A 392 8.86 3.36 14.53
C ILE A 392 8.99 2.53 13.25
N PRO A 393 8.35 1.36 13.16
CA PRO A 393 8.55 0.47 12.03
C PRO A 393 7.74 0.95 10.83
N GLY A 394 8.41 1.30 9.72
CA GLY A 394 7.74 1.83 8.54
C GLY A 394 6.94 0.81 7.76
N VAL A 395 5.65 1.07 7.48
CA VAL A 395 5.02 0.37 6.34
C VAL A 395 5.76 0.82 5.09
N ALA A 396 6.48 -0.10 4.47
CA ALA A 396 7.17 0.14 3.22
C ALA A 396 6.77 -0.90 2.19
N SER A 397 6.69 -0.43 0.97
CA SER A 397 6.55 -1.30 -0.19
C SER A 397 7.86 -1.28 -0.94
N GLU A 398 8.39 -2.45 -1.23
CA GLU A 398 9.51 -2.59 -2.15
C GLU A 398 8.96 -2.65 -3.57
N LEU A 399 9.56 -1.85 -4.44
CA LEU A 399 9.27 -1.90 -5.87
C LEU A 399 10.18 -2.96 -6.49
N ASP A 400 9.67 -4.18 -6.68
CA ASP A 400 10.38 -5.25 -7.38
C ASP A 400 10.32 -4.96 -8.89
N VAL A 401 11.28 -4.18 -9.37
CA VAL A 401 11.45 -3.88 -10.79
C VAL A 401 12.29 -4.96 -11.44
N LYS A 402 11.72 -5.64 -12.44
CA LYS A 402 12.51 -6.52 -13.32
C LYS A 402 13.25 -5.66 -14.34
N TRP A 403 14.39 -5.10 -13.92
CA TRP A 403 15.22 -4.19 -14.71
C TRP A 403 15.53 -4.71 -16.12
N MET A 404 15.77 -6.01 -16.28
CA MET A 404 15.99 -6.61 -17.61
C MET A 404 14.84 -6.34 -18.60
N TYR A 405 13.58 -6.47 -18.16
CA TYR A 405 12.43 -6.21 -19.03
C TYR A 405 12.16 -4.71 -19.16
N SER A 406 12.34 -3.95 -18.08
CA SER A 406 12.21 -2.49 -18.10
C SER A 406 13.19 -1.86 -19.10
N ASP A 407 14.48 -2.21 -19.00
CA ASP A 407 15.56 -1.72 -19.87
C ASP A 407 15.36 -2.17 -21.32
N LEU A 408 14.90 -3.41 -21.54
CA LEU A 408 14.54 -3.90 -22.87
C LEU A 408 13.44 -3.02 -23.47
N ILE A 409 12.35 -2.76 -22.75
CA ILE A 409 11.23 -1.95 -23.27
C ILE A 409 11.66 -0.50 -23.50
N LEU A 410 12.39 0.10 -22.55
CA LEU A 410 12.87 1.48 -22.62
C LEU A 410 13.90 1.69 -23.73
N SER A 411 14.71 0.68 -24.07
CA SER A 411 15.67 0.75 -25.18
C SER A 411 15.05 0.44 -26.54
N LEU A 412 14.09 -0.49 -26.59
CA LEU A 412 13.46 -0.94 -27.83
C LEU A 412 12.63 0.16 -28.51
N ILE A 413 11.91 0.96 -27.74
CA ILE A 413 11.07 2.07 -28.25
C ILE A 413 11.91 3.11 -29.02
N PRO A 414 12.95 3.74 -28.44
CA PRO A 414 13.79 4.70 -29.16
C PRO A 414 14.63 4.03 -30.25
N ALA A 415 15.04 2.78 -30.10
CA ALA A 415 15.74 2.05 -31.16
C ALA A 415 14.86 1.90 -32.42
N PHE A 416 13.57 1.55 -32.26
CA PHE A 416 12.64 1.48 -33.39
C PHE A 416 12.36 2.86 -33.99
N GLN A 417 12.21 3.90 -33.17
CA GLN A 417 12.05 5.28 -33.66
C GLN A 417 13.29 5.75 -34.43
N GLY A 418 14.49 5.45 -33.93
CA GLY A 418 15.76 5.76 -34.58
C GLY A 418 15.93 5.02 -35.91
N LEU A 419 15.61 3.73 -35.96
CA LEU A 419 15.61 2.94 -37.19
C LEU A 419 14.62 3.49 -38.22
N LEU A 420 13.43 3.90 -37.80
CA LEU A 420 12.47 4.57 -38.67
C LEU A 420 13.01 5.89 -39.20
N ALA A 421 13.60 6.72 -38.35
CA ALA A 421 14.19 8.00 -38.74
C ALA A 421 15.30 7.80 -39.77
N LEU A 422 16.23 6.88 -39.51
CA LEU A 422 17.30 6.50 -40.42
C LEU A 422 16.74 5.97 -41.74
N SER A 423 15.69 5.15 -41.70
CA SER A 423 15.03 4.65 -42.91
C SER A 423 14.44 5.79 -43.74
N CYS A 424 13.82 6.79 -43.11
CA CYS A 424 13.27 7.97 -43.77
C CYS A 424 14.37 8.82 -44.42
N ILE A 425 15.46 9.07 -43.68
CA ILE A 425 16.63 9.81 -44.18
C ILE A 425 17.28 9.08 -45.35
N TYR A 426 17.49 7.76 -45.23
CA TYR A 426 18.06 6.94 -46.31
C TYR A 426 17.18 6.95 -47.57
N VAL A 427 15.87 6.81 -47.39
CA VAL A 427 14.87 6.90 -48.46
C VAL A 427 14.93 8.26 -49.14
N LEU A 428 14.97 9.35 -48.36
CA LEU A 428 15.09 10.71 -48.87
C LEU A 428 16.38 10.92 -49.67
N TYR A 429 17.51 10.48 -49.13
CA TYR A 429 18.82 10.61 -49.76
C TYR A 429 18.89 9.87 -51.11
N ARG A 430 18.27 8.69 -51.22
CA ARG A 430 18.33 7.86 -52.43
C ARG A 430 17.37 8.32 -53.53
N SER A 431 16.23 8.90 -53.18
CA SER A 431 15.35 9.48 -54.20
C SER A 431 15.88 10.87 -54.56
N GLN A 432 16.60 10.97 -55.68
CA GLN A 432 16.62 12.23 -56.41
C GLN A 432 15.17 12.57 -56.71
N VAL A 433 14.62 13.55 -56.00
CA VAL A 433 13.26 14.02 -56.23
C VAL A 433 13.25 14.58 -57.64
N PRO A 434 12.64 13.89 -58.62
CA PRO A 434 12.50 14.48 -59.94
C PRO A 434 11.51 15.63 -59.72
N ILE A 435 11.99 16.86 -59.82
CA ILE A 435 11.09 18.01 -59.92
C ILE A 435 10.40 17.82 -61.26
N HIS A 436 9.24 17.17 -61.25
CA HIS A 436 8.40 17.08 -62.43
C HIS A 436 7.95 18.50 -62.79
N ASP A 437 8.06 18.86 -64.06
CA ASP A 437 7.66 20.17 -64.60
C ASP A 437 6.15 20.45 -64.38
N ASP A 438 5.35 19.43 -64.07
CA ASP A 438 3.92 19.55 -63.72
C ASP A 438 3.68 19.84 -62.22
N SER A 439 4.74 20.04 -61.42
CA SER A 439 4.55 20.31 -60.00
C SER A 439 3.88 21.67 -59.78
N PRO A 440 3.04 21.83 -58.74
CA PRO A 440 2.45 23.14 -58.41
C PRO A 440 3.51 24.19 -58.07
N LEU A 441 4.74 23.78 -57.72
CA LEU A 441 5.88 24.67 -57.56
C LEU A 441 6.41 25.17 -58.91
N ALA A 442 6.53 24.27 -59.90
CA ALA A 442 6.87 24.61 -61.28
C ALA A 442 5.79 25.49 -61.93
N MET A 443 4.51 25.17 -61.72
CA MET A 443 3.36 25.99 -62.11
C MET A 443 3.39 27.36 -61.40
N GLY A 444 3.76 27.39 -60.11
CA GLY A 444 3.94 28.63 -59.36
C GLY A 444 5.05 29.52 -59.91
N THR A 445 6.21 28.92 -60.26
CA THR A 445 7.30 29.64 -60.94
C THR A 445 6.92 30.07 -62.36
N LEU A 446 6.09 29.31 -63.07
CA LEU A 446 5.54 29.68 -64.38
C LEU A 446 4.53 30.83 -64.31
N LEU A 447 3.75 30.88 -63.23
CA LEU A 447 2.76 31.93 -62.99
C LEU A 447 3.39 33.18 -62.34
N THR A 448 4.55 33.07 -61.71
CA THR A 448 5.27 34.20 -61.09
C THR A 448 5.44 35.40 -62.05
N PRO A 449 5.90 35.23 -63.31
CA PRO A 449 6.00 36.35 -64.25
C PRO A 449 4.63 36.91 -64.66
N VAL A 450 3.58 36.07 -64.75
CA VAL A 450 2.21 36.53 -65.07
C VAL A 450 1.66 37.36 -63.91
N VAL A 451 1.86 36.92 -62.67
CA VAL A 451 1.43 37.64 -61.46
C VAL A 451 2.20 38.96 -61.29
N ALA A 452 3.48 39.00 -61.65
CA ALA A 452 4.28 40.24 -61.59
C ALA A 452 3.81 41.32 -62.58
N HIS A 453 3.12 40.95 -63.66
CA HIS A 453 2.55 41.89 -64.64
C HIS A 453 1.12 42.33 -64.32
N ILE A 454 0.53 41.82 -63.23
CA ILE A 454 -0.76 42.30 -62.75
C ILE A 454 -0.49 43.59 -61.96
N PRO A 455 -0.99 44.76 -62.39
CA PRO A 455 -0.79 46.00 -61.66
C PRO A 455 -1.40 45.88 -60.26
N ALA A 456 -0.59 46.11 -59.23
CA ALA A 456 -1.01 46.02 -57.84
C ALA A 456 -2.15 47.03 -57.57
N GLY A 457 -3.39 46.54 -57.40
CA GLY A 457 -4.51 47.37 -56.96
C GLY A 457 -5.87 47.14 -57.65
N THR A 458 -5.97 46.29 -58.67
CA THR A 458 -7.25 46.05 -59.36
C THR A 458 -8.00 44.83 -58.81
N LEU A 459 -9.06 45.07 -58.02
CA LEU A 459 -10.10 44.10 -57.63
C LEU A 459 -11.01 43.74 -58.82
N GLN A 460 -10.45 43.20 -59.89
CA GLN A 460 -11.25 42.68 -61.00
C GLN A 460 -11.29 41.15 -60.99
N SER A 461 -12.48 40.60 -61.22
CA SER A 461 -12.69 39.16 -61.36
C SER A 461 -11.83 38.61 -62.51
N GLY A 462 -11.16 37.47 -62.30
CA GLY A 462 -10.16 36.92 -63.22
C GLY A 462 -10.64 36.72 -64.67
N SER A 463 -11.96 36.57 -64.88
CA SER A 463 -12.55 36.47 -66.22
C SER A 463 -12.58 37.79 -67.01
N LYS A 464 -12.57 38.95 -66.33
CA LYS A 464 -12.43 40.27 -66.96
C LYS A 464 -10.98 40.60 -67.28
N MET A 465 -10.05 40.27 -66.37
CA MET A 465 -8.62 40.46 -66.62
C MET A 465 -8.11 39.63 -67.80
N ALA A 466 -8.58 38.39 -67.96
CA ALA A 466 -8.22 37.54 -69.10
C ALA A 466 -8.71 38.09 -70.46
N LYS A 467 -9.73 38.95 -70.46
CA LYS A 467 -10.27 39.57 -71.68
C LYS A 467 -9.49 40.81 -72.12
N ASP A 468 -8.91 41.54 -71.16
CA ASP A 468 -8.14 42.77 -71.40
C ASP A 468 -6.64 42.49 -71.61
N MET A 469 -6.12 41.39 -71.09
CA MET A 469 -4.73 40.95 -71.33
C MET A 469 -4.60 40.17 -72.64
N LYS A 470 -4.32 40.86 -73.75
CA LYS A 470 -3.84 40.24 -75.01
C LYS A 470 -2.34 39.97 -74.93
N PHE A 471 -1.96 38.91 -74.22
CA PHE A 471 -0.62 38.33 -74.34
C PHE A 471 -0.72 36.93 -74.90
N ASP A 472 -0.01 36.66 -76.00
CA ASP A 472 0.20 35.30 -76.47
C ASP A 472 1.39 34.72 -75.70
N ILE A 473 1.12 33.70 -74.88
CA ILE A 473 2.17 32.98 -74.16
C ILE A 473 2.71 31.91 -75.10
N VAL A 474 3.84 32.19 -75.75
CA VAL A 474 4.51 31.22 -76.61
C VAL A 474 5.50 30.42 -75.77
N TYR A 475 5.23 29.13 -75.62
CA TYR A 475 6.14 28.19 -74.98
C TYR A 475 7.20 27.77 -76.00
N MET A 476 8.44 28.24 -75.87
CA MET A 476 9.55 27.79 -76.70
C MET A 476 10.30 26.66 -76.00
N PRO A 477 10.19 25.39 -76.46
CA PRO A 477 11.13 24.36 -76.05
C PRO A 477 12.47 24.64 -76.75
N GLU A 478 13.42 25.21 -76.02
CA GLU A 478 14.79 25.32 -76.51
C GLU A 478 15.39 23.92 -76.66
N GLY A 479 15.73 23.54 -77.89
CA GLY A 479 16.45 22.32 -78.21
C GLY A 479 17.87 22.35 -77.65
N GLY A 480 18.02 22.07 -76.36
CA GLY A 480 19.32 22.02 -75.69
C GLY A 480 19.16 22.17 -74.19
N ARG A 481 19.61 21.16 -73.43
CA ARG A 481 19.41 21.01 -71.98
C ARG A 481 19.65 22.32 -71.19
N SER A 482 18.62 22.67 -70.43
CA SER A 482 18.65 23.35 -69.11
C SER A 482 18.52 24.87 -69.00
N SER A 483 17.69 25.54 -69.81
CA SER A 483 16.91 26.68 -69.27
C SER A 483 15.62 26.92 -70.05
N ASN A 484 14.47 26.55 -69.49
CA ASN A 484 13.18 26.99 -70.01
C ASN A 484 12.99 28.46 -69.60
N LYS A 485 13.20 29.41 -70.52
CA LYS A 485 12.89 30.82 -70.30
C LYS A 485 11.52 31.12 -70.88
N VAL A 486 10.57 31.47 -70.02
CA VAL A 486 9.29 32.04 -70.46
C VAL A 486 9.51 33.51 -70.75
N LYS A 487 9.45 33.89 -72.03
CA LYS A 487 9.38 35.29 -72.45
C LYS A 487 7.92 35.67 -72.66
N VAL A 488 7.45 36.63 -71.89
CA VAL A 488 6.19 37.32 -72.16
C VAL A 488 6.56 38.50 -73.06
N ALA A 489 6.09 38.48 -74.31
CA ALA A 489 6.35 39.55 -75.26
C ALA A 489 5.06 40.26 -75.63
N SER A 490 5.13 41.57 -75.81
CA SER A 490 4.03 42.36 -76.34
C SER A 490 3.82 42.03 -77.82
N PRO A 491 2.57 42.02 -78.33
CA PRO A 491 2.27 41.84 -79.76
C PRO A 491 3.05 42.80 -80.68
N ASP A 492 3.52 43.92 -80.15
CA ASP A 492 4.23 44.96 -80.90
C ASP A 492 5.75 44.70 -81.04
N GLU A 493 6.33 43.81 -80.22
CA GLU A 493 7.77 43.46 -80.27
C GLU A 493 8.09 42.40 -81.33
N TRP A 494 7.11 41.60 -81.75
CA TRP A 494 7.31 40.56 -82.77
C TRP A 494 6.84 41.11 -84.11
N GLY A 495 7.77 41.70 -84.85
CA GLY A 495 7.53 42.33 -86.14
C GLY A 495 6.73 41.44 -87.11
N GLY A 496 5.44 41.73 -87.23
CA GLY A 496 4.56 41.34 -88.34
C GLY A 496 4.25 39.84 -88.48
N LYS A 497 3.00 39.55 -88.87
CA LYS A 497 2.40 38.21 -89.09
C LYS A 497 3.16 37.22 -90.00
N LYS A 498 4.35 37.55 -90.51
CA LYS A 498 5.14 36.71 -91.42
C LYS A 498 6.10 35.76 -90.68
N ALA A 499 6.61 36.11 -89.51
CA ALA A 499 7.59 35.29 -88.78
C ALA A 499 7.00 34.01 -88.15
N PHE A 500 5.68 33.98 -87.87
CA PHE A 500 5.05 32.85 -87.18
C PHE A 500 4.70 31.66 -88.10
N ARG A 501 4.78 31.82 -89.43
CA ARG A 501 4.49 30.73 -90.39
C ARG A 501 5.70 29.91 -90.83
N GLU A 502 6.92 30.35 -90.54
CA GLU A 502 8.14 29.61 -90.90
C GLU A 502 8.66 28.71 -89.77
N TRP A 503 8.00 28.68 -88.61
CA TRP A 503 8.51 28.04 -87.38
C TRP A 503 7.53 27.04 -86.72
N SER A 504 6.42 26.68 -87.40
CA SER A 504 5.60 25.50 -87.06
C SER A 504 5.90 24.38 -88.04
#